data_AF-A0A1X2IKX9-F1
#
_entry.id   AF-A0A1X2IKX9-F1
#
_cell.length_a   1.000
_cell.length_b   1.000
_cell.length_c   1.000
_cell.angle_alpha   90.00
_cell.angle_beta   90.00
_cell.angle_gamma   90.00
#
_symmetry.space_group_name_H-M   'P 1'
#
loop_
_entity.id
_entity.type
_entity.pdbx_description
1 polymer ?
#
loop_
_entity_poly.entity_id
_entity_poly.type
_entity_poly.pdbx_seq_one_letter_code
_entity_poly.pdbx_strand_id
1 'polypeptide(L)'
;MPLHSYEDFSPIQLLLHNLDLLGFDPKHDASSSVFQNITFDTNLFTHQADSTNHRAFECISYFLFWRLDPTQTKVKFSSCWPINEQTASGRVFRMTAYQWFLELQDQGPLSRLPILHRSYFETCQGDTLTYIIMCFSVLVLQTVIDRDLADPKGRPIRLTPSYDTSTRNSNTIQVKRAPPTIPTGDPAAIEKQLHGAIQALAHYTYQQENDFSKWVERARGKAITLKQQIDSEKCRSPTGHDQPHNKTSNPLTNLASLRNRIATLRDDQKQELHRQQERQSDKSSQKKWTPLEEK
;
A
#
# COMPACT_ATOMS: atom_id res chain seq x y z
N MET A 1 -15.37 31.89 -7.76
CA MET A 1 -15.65 30.80 -6.81
C MET A 1 -14.68 30.94 -5.66
N PRO A 2 -15.14 31.07 -4.40
CA PRO A 2 -14.23 31.15 -3.27
C PRO A 2 -13.57 29.78 -3.09
N LEU A 3 -12.24 29.76 -3.13
CA LEU A 3 -11.43 28.64 -2.67
C LEU A 3 -11.88 28.34 -1.23
N HIS A 4 -12.47 27.16 -1.00
CA HIS A 4 -12.69 26.67 0.35
C HIS A 4 -11.35 26.79 1.09
N SER A 5 -11.36 27.53 2.19
CA SER A 5 -10.29 27.53 3.18
C SER A 5 -9.98 26.08 3.50
N TYR A 6 -8.72 25.66 3.31
CA TYR A 6 -8.23 24.39 3.84
C TYR A 6 -8.57 24.38 5.33
N GLU A 7 -9.53 23.54 5.73
CA GLU A 7 -9.76 23.30 7.16
C GLU A 7 -8.47 22.66 7.69
N ASP A 8 -7.86 23.31 8.69
CA ASP A 8 -6.75 22.73 9.44
C ASP A 8 -7.30 21.51 10.20
N PHE A 9 -7.15 20.33 9.60
CA PHE A 9 -7.54 19.08 10.26
C PHE A 9 -6.83 18.96 11.60
N SER A 10 -7.57 18.67 12.67
CA SER A 10 -6.95 18.27 13.93
C SER A 10 -6.11 16.99 13.74
N PRO A 11 -5.05 16.76 14.54
CA PRO A 11 -4.19 15.58 14.40
C PRO A 11 -4.97 14.25 14.40
N ILE A 12 -6.02 14.14 15.22
CA ILE A 12 -6.86 12.94 15.27
C ILE A 12 -7.69 12.77 13.99
N GLN A 13 -8.27 13.85 13.44
CA GLN A 13 -9.01 13.78 12.18
C GLN A 13 -8.09 13.35 11.04
N LEU A 14 -6.88 13.93 10.96
CA LEU A 14 -5.91 13.55 9.93
C LEU A 14 -5.48 12.09 10.07
N LEU A 15 -5.25 11.61 11.29
CA LEU A 15 -4.98 10.19 11.55
C LEU A 15 -6.11 9.29 11.00
N LEU A 16 -7.37 9.60 11.34
CA LEU A 16 -8.52 8.81 10.89
C LEU A 16 -8.66 8.82 9.36
N HIS A 17 -8.45 9.96 8.70
CA HIS A 17 -8.46 10.04 7.23
C HIS A 17 -7.33 9.21 6.62
N ASN A 18 -6.12 9.27 7.17
CA ASN A 18 -5.00 8.47 6.67
C ASN A 18 -5.26 6.96 6.84
N LEU A 19 -5.91 6.55 7.94
CA LEU A 19 -6.30 5.16 8.14
C LEU A 19 -7.31 4.70 7.09
N ASP A 20 -8.32 5.51 6.79
CA ASP A 20 -9.30 5.23 5.74
C ASP A 20 -8.62 5.11 4.36
N LEU A 21 -7.73 6.05 4.01
CA LEU A 21 -6.95 6.03 2.77
C LEU A 21 -6.02 4.80 2.65
N LEU A 22 -5.48 4.33 3.77
CA LEU A 22 -4.69 3.10 3.85
C LEU A 22 -5.55 1.81 3.79
N GLY A 23 -6.87 1.96 3.76
CA GLY A 23 -7.84 0.87 3.73
C GLY A 23 -7.99 0.15 5.06
N PHE A 24 -7.90 0.89 6.17
CA PHE A 24 -8.23 0.36 7.50
C PHE A 24 -9.74 0.19 7.62
N ASP A 25 -10.19 -1.04 7.89
CA ASP A 25 -11.59 -1.34 8.19
C ASP A 25 -11.68 -1.90 9.62
N PRO A 26 -12.26 -1.16 10.59
CA PRO A 26 -12.45 -1.64 11.95
C PRO A 26 -13.14 -3.02 12.04
N LYS A 27 -14.03 -3.36 11.09
CA LYS A 27 -14.73 -4.65 11.11
C LYS A 27 -13.83 -5.81 10.74
N HIS A 28 -12.79 -5.55 9.95
CA HIS A 28 -11.83 -6.54 9.49
C HIS A 28 -10.57 -6.53 10.36
N ASP A 29 -9.95 -5.37 10.52
CA ASP A 29 -8.64 -5.19 11.15
C ASP A 29 -8.71 -5.23 12.68
N ALA A 30 -9.87 -4.89 13.27
CA ALA A 30 -10.16 -5.04 14.70
C ALA A 30 -11.15 -6.19 14.98
N SER A 31 -11.17 -7.22 14.12
CA SER A 31 -12.10 -8.37 14.24
C SER A 31 -11.84 -9.31 15.43
N SER A 32 -10.63 -9.25 16.02
CA SER A 32 -10.27 -10.08 17.18
C SER A 32 -11.08 -9.67 18.43
N SER A 33 -11.38 -10.64 19.30
CA SER A 33 -12.14 -10.40 20.53
C SER A 33 -11.49 -9.35 21.44
N VAL A 34 -10.15 -9.27 21.44
CA VAL A 34 -9.39 -8.31 22.26
C VAL A 34 -9.54 -6.86 21.79
N PHE A 35 -10.02 -6.63 20.56
CA PHE A 35 -10.25 -5.31 19.98
C PHE A 35 -11.74 -4.98 19.85
N GLN A 36 -12.62 -5.81 20.43
CA GLN A 36 -14.05 -5.53 20.47
C GLN A 36 -14.34 -4.27 21.29
N ASN A 37 -15.37 -3.54 20.89
CA ASN A 37 -15.86 -2.32 21.54
C ASN A 37 -14.93 -1.09 21.43
N ILE A 38 -13.88 -1.13 20.60
CA ILE A 38 -13.12 0.07 20.27
C ILE A 38 -13.93 0.91 19.29
N THR A 39 -14.15 2.18 19.64
CA THR A 39 -14.71 3.16 18.72
C THR A 39 -13.58 4.00 18.15
N PHE A 40 -13.41 3.97 16.83
CA PHE A 40 -12.39 4.74 16.12
C PHE A 40 -12.96 6.09 15.69
N ASP A 41 -13.03 7.03 16.63
CA ASP A 41 -13.56 8.39 16.42
C ASP A 41 -12.57 9.47 16.89
N THR A 42 -13.00 10.74 16.91
CA THR A 42 -12.17 11.86 17.33
C THR A 42 -11.83 11.87 18.83
N ASN A 43 -12.44 10.97 19.62
CA ASN A 43 -12.17 10.82 21.05
C ASN A 43 -11.11 9.74 21.33
N LEU A 44 -10.46 9.21 20.29
CA LEU A 44 -9.36 8.28 20.47
C LEU A 44 -8.22 8.94 21.24
N PHE A 45 -7.65 8.23 22.22
CA PHE A 45 -6.55 8.69 23.06
C PHE A 45 -6.87 9.88 23.99
N THR A 46 -8.14 10.31 24.09
CA THR A 46 -8.55 11.43 24.97
C THR A 46 -8.96 10.99 26.37
N HIS A 47 -9.62 9.83 26.50
CA HIS A 47 -10.20 9.38 27.77
C HIS A 47 -9.31 8.41 28.55
N GLN A 48 -9.32 8.57 29.88
CA GLN A 48 -8.55 7.82 30.88
C GLN A 48 -9.00 6.36 31.11
N ALA A 49 -9.76 5.77 30.17
CA ALA A 49 -10.11 4.35 30.20
C ALA A 49 -8.96 3.56 29.56
N ASP A 50 -7.91 3.34 30.36
CA ASP A 50 -6.58 2.86 29.93
C ASP A 50 -6.64 1.64 29.00
N SER A 51 -7.56 0.70 29.20
CA SER A 51 -7.64 -0.52 28.38
C SER A 51 -8.04 -0.25 26.94
N THR A 52 -9.01 0.64 26.67
CA THR A 52 -9.50 0.88 25.30
C THR A 52 -8.45 1.59 24.46
N ASN A 53 -7.75 2.57 25.04
CA ASN A 53 -6.67 3.29 24.37
C ASN A 53 -5.46 2.40 24.09
N HIS A 54 -5.08 1.52 25.03
CA HIS A 54 -4.05 0.51 24.77
C HIS A 54 -4.41 -0.35 23.56
N ARG A 55 -5.64 -0.86 23.52
CA ARG A 55 -6.10 -1.73 22.44
C ARG A 55 -6.20 -0.99 21.11
N ALA A 56 -6.67 0.25 21.11
CA ALA A 56 -6.72 1.10 19.93
C ALA A 56 -5.31 1.36 19.37
N PHE A 57 -4.38 1.76 20.25
CA PHE A 57 -2.98 1.96 19.87
C PHE A 57 -2.37 0.68 19.29
N GLU A 58 -2.55 -0.45 19.96
CA GLU A 58 -2.04 -1.76 19.53
C GLU A 58 -2.56 -2.14 18.13
N CYS A 59 -3.86 -2.01 17.90
CA CYS A 59 -4.50 -2.31 16.62
C CYS A 59 -4.00 -1.39 15.50
N ILE A 60 -4.07 -0.07 15.72
CA ILE A 60 -3.69 0.94 14.71
C ILE A 60 -2.21 0.84 14.38
N SER A 61 -1.34 0.78 15.39
CA SER A 61 0.10 0.75 15.17
C SER A 61 0.52 -0.53 14.46
N TYR A 62 -0.05 -1.70 14.79
CA TYR A 62 0.26 -2.93 14.06
C TYR A 62 -0.16 -2.83 12.59
N PHE A 63 -1.36 -2.32 12.31
CA PHE A 63 -1.82 -2.08 10.94
C PHE A 63 -0.84 -1.17 10.18
N LEU A 64 -0.43 -0.06 10.79
CA LEU A 64 0.50 0.89 10.18
C LEU A 64 1.89 0.28 9.96
N PHE A 65 2.44 -0.45 10.93
CA PHE A 65 3.70 -1.17 10.78
C PHE A 65 3.63 -2.21 9.66
N TRP A 66 2.53 -2.96 9.59
CA TRP A 66 2.31 -3.94 8.53
C TRP A 66 2.28 -3.29 7.14
N ARG A 67 1.65 -2.12 7.01
CA ARG A 67 1.62 -1.35 5.75
C ARG A 67 2.99 -0.79 5.37
N LEU A 68 3.78 -0.38 6.36
CA LEU A 68 5.15 0.12 6.20
C LEU A 68 6.09 -0.98 5.69
N ASP A 69 6.21 -2.08 6.44
CA ASP A 69 7.08 -3.21 6.12
C ASP A 69 6.50 -4.51 6.71
N PRO A 70 5.79 -5.33 5.90
CA PRO A 70 5.24 -6.60 6.37
C PRO A 70 6.29 -7.60 6.86
N THR A 71 7.51 -7.55 6.30
CA THR A 71 8.57 -8.51 6.63
C THR A 71 9.14 -8.21 8.00
N GLN A 72 9.52 -6.95 8.24
CA GLN A 72 10.01 -6.54 9.56
C GLN A 72 8.93 -6.64 10.63
N THR A 73 7.68 -6.32 10.30
CA THR A 73 6.55 -6.41 11.24
C THR A 73 6.39 -7.84 11.77
N LYS A 74 6.43 -8.85 10.89
CA LYS A 74 6.38 -10.26 11.31
C LYS A 74 7.51 -10.63 12.25
N VAL A 75 8.73 -10.17 11.96
CA VAL A 75 9.91 -10.50 12.76
C VAL A 75 9.83 -9.83 14.14
N LYS A 76 9.65 -8.51 14.18
CA LYS A 76 9.65 -7.72 15.41
C LYS A 76 8.51 -8.07 16.36
N PHE A 77 7.31 -8.33 15.82
CA PHE A 77 6.12 -8.61 16.63
C PHE A 77 5.80 -10.12 16.77
N SER A 78 6.68 -11.01 16.31
CA SER A 78 6.47 -12.46 16.37
C SER A 78 6.15 -13.00 17.76
N SER A 79 6.70 -12.39 18.82
CA SER A 79 6.53 -12.82 20.21
C SER A 79 5.33 -12.19 20.93
N CYS A 80 4.71 -11.18 20.34
CA CYS A 80 3.66 -10.38 20.98
C CYS A 80 2.43 -10.11 20.09
N TRP A 81 2.40 -10.66 18.87
CA TRP A 81 1.25 -10.62 17.96
C TRP A 81 0.89 -12.02 17.45
N PRO A 82 -0.39 -12.44 17.46
CA PRO A 82 -1.57 -11.66 17.87
C PRO A 82 -1.62 -11.44 19.38
N ILE A 83 -2.14 -10.28 19.77
CA ILE A 83 -2.32 -9.94 21.18
C ILE A 83 -3.43 -10.81 21.74
N ASN A 84 -3.11 -11.52 22.82
CA ASN A 84 -4.07 -12.32 23.57
C ASN A 84 -4.57 -11.55 24.80
N GLU A 85 -5.65 -12.05 25.39
CA GLU A 85 -6.27 -11.44 26.57
C GLU A 85 -5.36 -11.51 27.81
N GLN A 86 -4.33 -12.37 27.79
CA GLN A 86 -3.28 -12.38 28.81
C GLN A 86 -2.45 -11.07 28.81
N THR A 87 -2.39 -10.45 29.98
CA THR A 87 -1.94 -9.07 30.25
C THR A 87 -0.51 -8.72 29.81
N ALA A 88 0.36 -9.71 29.58
CA ALA A 88 1.76 -9.45 29.27
C ALA A 88 2.02 -9.12 27.79
N SER A 89 1.27 -9.71 26.85
CA SER A 89 1.54 -9.59 25.41
C SER A 89 1.37 -8.15 24.91
N GLY A 90 0.32 -7.46 25.35
CA GLY A 90 0.09 -6.04 25.02
C GLY A 90 1.22 -5.13 25.53
N ARG A 91 1.70 -5.34 26.77
CA ARG A 91 2.84 -4.57 27.29
C ARG A 91 4.11 -4.80 26.46
N VAL A 92 4.41 -6.06 26.13
CA VAL A 92 5.57 -6.40 25.28
C VAL A 92 5.41 -5.76 23.90
N PHE A 93 4.23 -5.82 23.30
CA PHE A 93 3.92 -5.17 22.04
C PHE A 93 4.23 -3.67 22.08
N ARG A 94 3.70 -2.94 23.08
CA ARG A 94 3.89 -1.48 23.18
C ARG A 94 5.36 -1.10 23.38
N MET A 95 6.11 -1.93 24.10
CA MET A 95 7.56 -1.74 24.24
C MET A 95 8.33 -2.01 22.95
N THR A 96 7.96 -3.06 22.20
CA THR A 96 8.53 -3.34 20.88
C THR A 96 8.21 -2.20 19.90
N ALA A 97 6.98 -1.70 19.90
CA ALA A 97 6.56 -0.56 19.10
C ALA A 97 7.41 0.68 19.45
N TYR A 98 7.54 1.02 20.73
CA TYR A 98 8.39 2.12 21.19
C TYR A 98 9.83 2.01 20.67
N GLN A 99 10.46 0.83 20.78
CA GLN A 99 11.81 0.62 20.27
C GLN A 99 11.88 0.82 18.75
N TRP A 100 10.90 0.32 18.00
CA TRP A 100 10.88 0.52 16.55
C TRP A 100 10.66 2.00 16.17
N PHE A 101 9.84 2.73 16.92
CA PHE A 101 9.70 4.17 16.76
C PHE A 101 11.01 4.93 16.99
N LEU A 102 11.81 4.54 17.98
CA LEU A 102 13.15 5.12 18.20
C LEU A 102 14.08 4.85 17.02
N GLU A 103 14.08 3.63 16.48
CA GLU A 103 14.87 3.28 15.28
C GLU A 103 14.44 4.14 14.07
N LEU A 104 13.13 4.34 13.86
CA LEU A 104 12.60 5.19 12.79
C LEU A 104 12.90 6.68 12.99
N GLN A 105 13.01 7.14 14.24
CA GLN A 105 13.43 8.51 14.56
C GLN A 105 14.92 8.71 14.25
N ASP A 106 15.77 7.75 14.62
CA ASP A 106 17.23 7.78 14.37
C ASP A 106 17.57 7.68 12.87
N GLN A 107 16.81 6.88 12.13
CA GLN A 107 17.01 6.71 10.68
C GLN A 107 16.59 7.92 9.85
N GLY A 108 15.87 8.90 10.42
CA GLY A 108 15.45 10.12 9.74
C GLY A 108 13.97 10.27 9.38
N PRO A 109 13.20 9.20 9.03
CA PRO A 109 11.78 9.31 8.65
C PRO A 109 10.89 10.03 9.65
N LEU A 110 11.21 9.92 10.94
CA LEU A 110 10.48 10.57 12.04
C LEU A 110 11.32 11.61 12.80
N SER A 111 12.39 12.13 12.19
CA SER A 111 13.31 13.11 12.82
C SER A 111 12.64 14.40 13.31
N ARG A 112 11.45 14.74 12.78
CA ARG A 112 10.67 15.92 13.20
C ARG A 112 9.75 15.66 14.39
N LEU A 113 9.66 14.41 14.86
CA LEU A 113 8.88 14.10 16.07
C LEU A 113 9.56 14.69 17.32
N PRO A 114 8.77 15.04 18.35
CA PRO A 114 9.31 15.31 19.67
C PRO A 114 10.09 14.09 20.19
N ILE A 115 10.92 14.31 21.21
CA ILE A 115 11.66 13.23 21.87
C ILE A 115 10.67 12.17 22.34
N LEU A 116 10.87 10.93 21.87
CA LEU A 116 9.99 9.83 22.19
C LEU A 116 10.24 9.33 23.61
N HIS A 117 9.28 9.56 24.50
CA HIS A 117 9.28 9.00 25.83
C HIS A 117 8.50 7.69 25.89
N ARG A 118 9.06 6.70 26.59
CA ARG A 118 8.41 5.41 26.88
C ARG A 118 7.00 5.57 27.46
N SER A 119 6.79 6.58 28.31
CA SER A 119 5.50 6.83 28.97
C SER A 119 4.35 7.02 27.99
N TYR A 120 4.58 7.63 26.82
CA TYR A 120 3.53 7.82 25.81
C TYR A 120 2.97 6.50 25.28
N PHE A 121 3.83 5.49 25.18
CA PHE A 121 3.47 4.14 24.73
C PHE A 121 2.97 3.25 25.86
N GLU A 122 3.32 3.57 27.12
CA GLU A 122 2.80 2.83 28.27
C GLU A 122 1.38 3.25 28.64
N THR A 123 1.04 4.53 28.51
CA THR A 123 -0.29 5.07 28.85
C THR A 123 -1.25 5.13 27.66
N CYS A 124 -0.73 5.10 26.43
CA CYS A 124 -1.47 5.22 25.18
C CYS A 124 -2.47 6.40 25.13
N GLN A 125 -2.16 7.54 25.74
CA GLN A 125 -3.09 8.67 25.80
C GLN A 125 -2.41 10.03 25.64
N GLY A 126 -3.23 11.02 25.31
CA GLY A 126 -2.85 12.44 25.24
C GLY A 126 -2.38 12.89 23.86
N ASP A 127 -2.38 14.21 23.68
CA ASP A 127 -2.15 14.88 22.40
C ASP A 127 -0.80 14.52 21.77
N THR A 128 0.24 14.34 22.60
CA THR A 128 1.57 13.97 22.12
C THR A 128 1.56 12.61 21.43
N LEU A 129 0.87 11.61 21.99
CA LEU A 129 0.76 10.31 21.35
C LEU A 129 -0.06 10.39 20.07
N THR A 130 -1.20 11.10 20.11
CA THR A 130 -2.04 11.33 18.93
C THR A 130 -1.23 11.95 17.80
N TYR A 131 -0.40 12.94 18.11
CA TYR A 131 0.51 13.58 17.16
C TYR A 131 1.57 12.61 16.62
N ILE A 132 2.21 11.81 17.49
CA ILE A 132 3.18 10.78 17.08
C ILE A 132 2.54 9.80 16.09
N ILE A 133 1.36 9.27 16.41
CA ILE A 133 0.67 8.27 15.57
C ILE A 133 0.12 8.91 14.29
N MET A 134 -0.33 10.16 14.33
CA MET A 134 -0.67 10.93 13.14
C MET A 134 0.53 11.06 12.21
N CYS A 135 1.69 11.54 12.69
CA CYS A 135 2.89 11.65 11.87
C CYS A 135 3.33 10.29 11.32
N PHE A 136 3.18 9.22 12.11
CA PHE A 136 3.45 7.88 11.65
C PHE A 136 2.51 7.46 10.52
N SER A 137 1.21 7.73 10.64
CA SER A 137 0.24 7.44 9.58
C SER A 137 0.55 8.20 8.29
N VAL A 138 1.02 9.45 8.39
CA VAL A 138 1.47 10.25 7.23
C VAL A 138 2.69 9.61 6.58
N LEU A 139 3.69 9.20 7.36
CA LEU A 139 4.87 8.50 6.85
C LEU A 139 4.49 7.20 6.14
N VAL A 140 3.61 6.40 6.74
CA VAL A 140 3.15 5.14 6.16
C VAL A 140 2.35 5.40 4.89
N LEU A 141 1.44 6.36 4.89
CA LEU A 141 0.68 6.74 3.70
C LEU A 141 1.59 7.22 2.58
N GLN A 142 2.56 8.09 2.87
CA GLN A 142 3.59 8.50 1.92
C GLN A 142 4.39 7.31 1.40
N THR A 143 4.79 6.39 2.26
CA THR A 143 5.56 5.20 1.85
C THR A 143 4.73 4.27 0.97
N VAL A 144 3.45 4.07 1.29
CA VAL A 144 2.51 3.26 0.50
C VAL A 144 2.25 3.94 -0.84
N ILE A 145 2.02 5.25 -0.86
CA ILE A 145 1.88 6.04 -2.08
C ILE A 145 3.15 5.97 -2.92
N ASP A 146 4.32 6.18 -2.34
CA ASP A 146 5.61 6.12 -3.03
C ASP A 146 5.88 4.72 -3.62
N ARG A 147 5.47 3.67 -2.89
CA ARG A 147 5.56 2.28 -3.33
C ARG A 147 4.56 1.95 -4.44
N ASP A 148 3.32 2.41 -4.31
CA ASP A 148 2.19 2.00 -5.15
C ASP A 148 2.00 2.95 -6.37
N LEU A 149 2.41 4.22 -6.25
CA LEU A 149 2.52 5.22 -7.32
C LEU A 149 3.94 5.35 -7.88
N ALA A 150 4.79 4.34 -7.71
CA ALA A 150 6.07 4.34 -8.40
C ALA A 150 5.83 4.58 -9.91
N ASP A 151 6.62 5.49 -10.51
CA ASP A 151 6.67 5.75 -11.95
C ASP A 151 6.74 4.38 -12.67
N PRO A 152 6.21 4.19 -13.89
CA PRO A 152 6.40 2.96 -14.69
C PRO A 152 7.84 2.41 -14.77
N LYS A 153 8.85 3.20 -14.32
CA LYS A 153 10.25 2.80 -14.10
C LYS A 153 10.59 2.28 -12.69
N GLY A 154 9.61 2.06 -11.82
CA GLY A 154 9.79 1.62 -10.43
C GLY A 154 10.46 2.65 -9.51
N ARG A 155 10.54 3.92 -9.92
CA ARG A 155 11.06 4.99 -9.06
C ARG A 155 9.90 5.54 -8.23
N PRO A 156 10.05 5.66 -6.90
CA PRO A 156 9.02 6.30 -6.10
C PRO A 156 8.78 7.71 -6.64
N ILE A 157 7.54 8.04 -6.99
CA ILE A 157 7.16 9.42 -7.33
C ILE A 157 7.15 10.18 -6.00
N ARG A 158 8.32 10.65 -5.58
CA ARG A 158 8.47 11.38 -4.33
C ARG A 158 7.71 12.70 -4.42
N LEU A 159 6.58 12.77 -3.75
CA LEU A 159 5.75 13.97 -3.65
C LEU A 159 6.38 15.05 -2.74
N THR A 160 7.46 14.74 -2.02
CA THR A 160 8.16 15.67 -1.13
C THR A 160 9.68 15.74 -1.40
N PRO A 161 10.34 16.89 -1.20
CA PRO A 161 11.79 17.02 -1.34
C PRO A 161 12.53 16.10 -0.35
N SER A 162 13.45 15.29 -0.88
CA SER A 162 14.31 14.37 -0.11
C SER A 162 15.19 15.10 0.89
N TYR A 163 15.25 14.63 2.14
CA TYR A 163 16.47 14.69 2.94
C TYR A 163 17.25 13.40 2.64
N ASP A 164 18.40 13.53 1.97
CA ASP A 164 19.23 12.39 1.61
C ASP A 164 19.82 11.72 2.85
N THR A 165 19.24 10.59 3.23
CA THR A 165 19.94 9.56 4.02
C THR A 165 20.47 8.50 3.06
N SER A 166 21.49 8.86 2.28
CA SER A 166 22.24 7.89 1.49
C SER A 166 23.53 7.50 2.22
N THR A 167 23.55 6.24 2.68
CA THR A 167 24.62 5.29 2.39
C THR A 167 26.02 5.60 2.96
N ARG A 168 26.24 5.29 4.24
CA ARG A 168 27.59 5.09 4.79
C ARG A 168 28.01 3.64 4.57
N ASN A 169 28.50 3.33 3.37
CA ASN A 169 29.46 2.25 3.18
C ASN A 169 30.79 2.88 2.76
N SER A 170 31.79 2.69 3.60
CA SER A 170 33.17 3.11 3.40
C SER A 170 33.73 2.52 2.11
N ASN A 171 34.16 3.37 1.17
CA ASN A 171 35.51 3.35 0.60
C ASN A 171 35.66 4.34 -0.57
N THR A 172 36.58 5.29 -0.37
CA THR A 172 37.51 5.84 -1.37
C THR A 172 37.03 6.92 -2.35
N ILE A 173 37.82 8.01 -2.34
CA ILE A 173 38.01 9.12 -3.30
C ILE A 173 37.10 10.34 -3.17
N GLN A 174 37.67 11.36 -2.53
CA GLN A 174 37.28 12.76 -2.63
C GLN A 174 37.32 13.26 -4.08
N VAL A 175 36.19 13.75 -4.60
CA VAL A 175 36.18 14.65 -5.76
C VAL A 175 35.30 15.85 -5.45
N LYS A 176 35.97 17.00 -5.36
CA LYS A 176 35.44 18.36 -5.22
C LYS A 176 34.62 18.71 -6.47
N ARG A 177 33.32 19.02 -6.35
CA ARG A 177 32.51 19.59 -7.45
C ARG A 177 31.76 20.85 -7.00
N ALA A 178 31.93 21.88 -7.82
CA ALA A 178 31.37 23.23 -7.72
C ALA A 178 29.86 23.27 -8.08
N PRO A 179 29.12 24.33 -7.69
CA PRO A 179 27.66 24.40 -7.85
C PRO A 179 27.22 24.65 -9.31
N PRO A 180 26.01 24.18 -9.70
CA PRO A 180 25.50 24.32 -11.07
C PRO A 180 24.84 25.68 -11.35
N THR A 181 25.21 26.26 -12.49
CA THR A 181 24.65 27.49 -13.06
C THR A 181 23.27 27.24 -13.69
N ILE A 182 22.32 28.13 -13.42
CA ILE A 182 20.95 28.16 -13.96
C ILE A 182 20.98 28.72 -15.41
N PRO A 183 20.32 28.10 -16.41
CA PRO A 183 20.20 28.68 -17.73
C PRO A 183 18.99 29.62 -17.84
N THR A 184 19.28 30.90 -17.99
CA THR A 184 18.45 31.94 -18.66
C THR A 184 18.08 31.45 -20.07
N GLY A 185 16.89 31.55 -20.64
CA GLY A 185 15.71 32.37 -20.37
C GLY A 185 15.15 32.84 -21.72
N ASP A 186 14.72 31.90 -22.58
CA ASP A 186 13.96 32.22 -23.81
C ASP A 186 12.51 31.70 -23.67
N PRO A 187 11.54 32.56 -23.37
CA PRO A 187 10.18 32.16 -23.00
C PRO A 187 9.44 31.42 -24.13
N ALA A 188 9.76 31.70 -25.40
CA ALA A 188 9.15 31.02 -26.54
C ALA A 188 9.57 29.53 -26.65
N ALA A 189 10.79 29.20 -26.24
CA ALA A 189 11.28 27.83 -26.23
C ALA A 189 10.61 27.01 -25.11
N ILE A 190 10.41 27.63 -23.94
CA ILE A 190 9.73 27.01 -22.80
C ILE A 190 8.26 26.76 -23.11
N GLU A 191 7.58 27.72 -23.75
CA GLU A 191 6.16 27.59 -24.11
C GLU A 191 5.94 26.49 -25.17
N LYS A 192 6.81 26.41 -26.17
CA LYS A 192 6.77 25.34 -27.18
C LYS A 192 7.03 23.96 -26.57
N GLN A 193 7.95 23.87 -25.61
CA GLN A 193 8.26 22.62 -24.91
C GLN A 193 7.12 22.20 -23.98
N LEU A 194 6.47 23.15 -23.31
CA LEU A 194 5.32 22.91 -22.46
C LEU A 194 4.11 22.44 -23.27
N HIS A 195 3.83 23.08 -24.41
CA HIS A 195 2.72 22.69 -25.27
C HIS A 195 2.89 21.28 -25.85
N GLY A 196 4.12 20.93 -26.26
CA GLY A 196 4.45 19.57 -26.71
C GLY A 196 4.29 18.52 -25.61
N ALA A 197 4.66 18.84 -24.37
CA ALA A 197 4.49 17.94 -23.23
C ALA A 197 3.01 17.72 -22.89
N ILE A 198 2.19 18.77 -22.93
CA ILE A 198 0.74 18.70 -22.71
C ILE A 198 0.07 17.81 -23.78
N GLN A 199 0.46 17.98 -25.05
CA GLN A 199 -0.11 17.21 -26.16
C GLN A 199 0.27 15.73 -26.12
N ALA A 200 1.51 15.43 -25.71
CA ALA A 200 1.98 14.05 -25.52
C ALA A 200 1.26 13.36 -24.35
N LEU A 201 1.02 14.09 -23.25
CA LEU A 201 0.27 13.57 -22.10
C LEU A 201 -1.19 13.30 -22.47
N ALA A 202 -1.83 14.21 -23.21
CA ALA A 202 -3.21 14.05 -23.66
C ALA A 202 -3.39 12.85 -24.61
N HIS A 203 -2.46 12.64 -25.54
CA HIS A 203 -2.50 11.48 -26.42
C HIS A 203 -2.29 10.16 -25.66
N TYR A 204 -1.41 10.18 -24.65
CA TYR A 204 -1.13 9.01 -23.82
C TYR A 204 -2.32 8.62 -22.94
N THR A 205 -2.97 9.58 -22.27
CA THR A 205 -4.17 9.32 -21.47
C THR A 205 -5.31 8.77 -22.33
N TYR A 206 -5.52 9.35 -23.50
CA TYR A 206 -6.52 8.86 -24.45
C TYR A 206 -6.26 7.41 -24.90
N GLN A 207 -4.99 7.07 -25.16
CA GLN A 207 -4.64 5.72 -25.60
C GLN A 207 -4.77 4.68 -24.48
N GLN A 208 -4.42 5.03 -23.24
CA GLN A 208 -4.60 4.15 -22.08
C GLN A 208 -6.07 3.86 -21.78
N GLU A 209 -6.94 4.87 -21.90
CA GLU A 209 -8.38 4.72 -21.70
C GLU A 209 -8.99 3.77 -22.76
N ASN A 210 -8.50 3.85 -23.99
CA ASN A 210 -8.95 3.02 -25.10
C ASN A 210 -8.49 1.56 -24.95
N ASP A 211 -7.26 1.34 -24.49
CA ASP A 211 -6.72 -0.01 -24.27
C ASP A 211 -7.35 -0.67 -23.02
N PHE A 212 -7.61 0.10 -21.97
CA PHE A 212 -8.35 -0.36 -20.80
C PHE A 212 -9.79 -0.76 -21.17
N SER A 213 -10.48 0.06 -21.95
CA SER A 213 -11.84 -0.25 -22.43
C SER A 213 -11.89 -1.55 -23.23
N LYS A 214 -10.93 -1.77 -24.14
CA LYS A 214 -10.83 -3.03 -24.91
C LYS A 214 -10.53 -4.25 -24.04
N TRP A 215 -9.81 -4.06 -22.94
CA TRP A 215 -9.52 -5.14 -21.99
C TRP A 215 -10.76 -5.49 -21.15
N VAL A 216 -11.48 -4.48 -20.65
CA VAL A 216 -12.73 -4.67 -19.90
C VAL A 216 -13.76 -5.44 -20.73
N GLU A 217 -13.90 -5.12 -22.02
CA GLU A 217 -14.81 -5.84 -22.92
C GLU A 217 -14.43 -7.32 -23.11
N ARG A 218 -13.14 -7.63 -23.24
CA ARG A 218 -12.68 -9.03 -23.31
C ARG A 218 -12.89 -9.78 -22.00
N ALA A 219 -12.67 -9.11 -20.87
CA ALA A 219 -12.89 -9.68 -19.55
C ALA A 219 -14.39 -9.98 -19.31
N ARG A 220 -15.27 -9.06 -19.70
CA ARG A 220 -16.73 -9.26 -19.67
C ARG A 220 -17.16 -10.43 -20.55
N GLY A 221 -16.63 -10.54 -21.77
CA GLY A 221 -16.90 -11.68 -22.67
C GLY A 221 -16.56 -13.03 -22.03
N LYS A 222 -15.38 -13.14 -21.41
CA LYS A 222 -14.97 -14.38 -20.71
C LYS A 222 -15.84 -14.70 -19.50
N ALA A 223 -16.24 -13.69 -18.73
CA ALA A 223 -17.13 -13.87 -17.58
C ALA A 223 -18.52 -14.39 -18.01
N ILE A 224 -19.05 -13.91 -19.14
CA ILE A 224 -20.32 -14.40 -19.71
C ILE A 224 -20.20 -15.87 -20.11
N THR A 225 -19.12 -16.26 -20.79
CA THR A 225 -18.89 -17.67 -21.19
C THR A 225 -18.78 -18.59 -19.99
N LEU A 226 -18.07 -18.18 -18.93
CA LEU A 226 -17.96 -18.96 -17.69
C LEU A 226 -19.31 -19.09 -16.99
N LYS A 227 -20.12 -18.03 -16.98
CA LYS A 227 -21.48 -18.07 -16.41
C LYS A 227 -22.37 -19.05 -17.17
N GLN A 228 -22.32 -19.04 -18.51
CA GLN A 228 -23.06 -20.01 -19.34
C GLN A 228 -22.62 -21.46 -19.06
N GLN A 229 -21.33 -21.70 -18.85
CA GLN A 229 -20.83 -23.03 -18.48
C GLN A 229 -21.36 -23.48 -17.11
N ILE A 230 -21.35 -22.59 -16.11
CA ILE A 230 -21.91 -22.87 -14.77
C ILE A 230 -23.40 -23.18 -14.86
N ASP A 231 -24.16 -22.40 -15.62
CA ASP A 231 -25.59 -22.61 -15.79
C ASP A 231 -25.88 -23.93 -16.53
N SER A 232 -25.06 -24.29 -17.52
CA SER A 232 -25.16 -25.57 -18.23
C SER A 232 -24.83 -26.79 -17.35
N GLU A 233 -23.89 -26.65 -16.40
CA GLU A 233 -23.57 -27.69 -15.43
C GLU A 233 -24.64 -27.81 -14.35
N LYS A 234 -25.29 -26.71 -13.97
CA LYS A 234 -26.37 -26.70 -12.97
C LYS A 234 -27.65 -27.39 -13.48
N CYS A 235 -27.89 -27.37 -14.79
CA CYS A 235 -28.96 -28.14 -15.43
C CYS A 235 -28.65 -29.65 -15.52
N ARG A 236 -27.42 -30.10 -15.23
CA ARG A 236 -27.07 -31.52 -15.08
C ARG A 236 -27.10 -31.91 -13.60
N SER A 237 -28.27 -32.20 -13.07
CA SER A 237 -28.45 -32.91 -11.79
C SER A 237 -29.53 -33.99 -11.94
N PRO A 238 -29.47 -35.08 -11.15
CA PRO A 238 -29.68 -36.44 -11.67
C PRO A 238 -31.12 -36.93 -11.49
N THR A 239 -31.69 -37.47 -12.57
CA THR A 239 -32.88 -38.31 -12.52
C THR A 239 -32.46 -39.78 -12.52
N GLY A 240 -32.73 -40.44 -11.39
CA GLY A 240 -33.25 -41.82 -11.27
C GLY A 240 -32.57 -43.01 -11.96
N HIS A 241 -32.35 -44.03 -11.13
CA HIS A 241 -32.36 -45.49 -11.39
C HIS A 241 -31.10 -46.25 -11.87
N ASP A 242 -30.73 -47.17 -10.97
CA ASP A 242 -30.31 -48.57 -11.10
C ASP A 242 -29.08 -49.02 -11.91
N GLN A 243 -28.24 -49.72 -11.14
CA GLN A 243 -27.31 -50.79 -11.48
C GLN A 243 -25.96 -50.46 -12.16
N PRO A 244 -24.94 -51.29 -11.84
CA PRO A 244 -23.57 -50.86 -11.81
C PRO A 244 -22.84 -51.35 -13.06
N HIS A 245 -22.15 -50.44 -13.75
CA HIS A 245 -20.81 -50.65 -14.30
C HIS A 245 -20.37 -49.34 -14.96
N ASN A 246 -19.07 -49.06 -14.85
CA ASN A 246 -18.29 -47.99 -15.46
C ASN A 246 -18.30 -46.58 -14.85
N LYS A 247 -17.20 -46.33 -14.12
CA LYS A 247 -16.42 -45.07 -14.05
C LYS A 247 -17.25 -43.80 -13.87
N THR A 248 -17.72 -43.63 -12.63
CA THR A 248 -18.16 -42.37 -12.03
C THR A 248 -17.08 -41.29 -12.14
N SER A 249 -17.27 -40.31 -13.03
CA SER A 249 -16.67 -38.98 -12.89
C SER A 249 -17.52 -38.19 -11.90
N ASN A 250 -17.03 -38.09 -10.65
CA ASN A 250 -17.75 -37.47 -9.56
C ASN A 250 -18.04 -35.97 -9.83
N PRO A 251 -19.28 -35.47 -9.62
CA PRO A 251 -19.64 -34.06 -9.81
C PRO A 251 -18.88 -33.11 -8.86
N LEU A 252 -18.44 -33.61 -7.70
CA LEU A 252 -17.53 -32.90 -6.79
C LEU A 252 -16.15 -32.62 -7.43
N THR A 253 -15.68 -33.49 -8.32
CA THR A 253 -14.42 -33.30 -9.04
C THR A 253 -14.56 -32.21 -10.10
N ASN A 254 -15.74 -32.05 -10.72
CA ASN A 254 -15.99 -30.98 -11.68
C ASN A 254 -16.05 -29.60 -10.98
N LEU A 255 -16.68 -29.50 -9.81
CA LEU A 255 -16.76 -28.24 -9.07
C LEU A 255 -15.40 -27.85 -8.46
N ALA A 256 -14.60 -28.84 -8.03
CA ALA A 256 -13.20 -28.64 -7.65
C ALA A 256 -12.34 -28.24 -8.85
N SER A 257 -12.55 -28.86 -10.02
CA SER A 257 -11.89 -28.50 -11.27
C SER A 257 -12.24 -27.09 -11.73
N LEU A 258 -13.49 -26.64 -11.51
CA LEU A 258 -13.94 -25.31 -11.86
C LEU A 258 -13.37 -24.25 -10.90
N ARG A 259 -13.31 -24.54 -9.60
CA ARG A 259 -12.62 -23.70 -8.60
C ARG A 259 -11.13 -23.58 -8.89
N ASN A 260 -10.49 -24.67 -9.28
CA ASN A 260 -9.10 -24.65 -9.72
C ASN A 260 -8.94 -23.82 -11.00
N ARG A 261 -9.83 -23.94 -11.99
CA ARG A 261 -9.79 -23.09 -13.20
C ARG A 261 -9.98 -21.61 -12.90
N ILE A 262 -10.84 -21.25 -11.95
CA ILE A 262 -11.01 -19.86 -11.50
C ILE A 262 -9.75 -19.36 -10.76
N ALA A 263 -9.13 -20.20 -9.94
CA ALA A 263 -7.86 -19.87 -9.29
C ALA A 263 -6.74 -19.68 -10.32
N THR A 264 -6.61 -20.60 -11.29
CA THR A 264 -5.65 -20.48 -12.40
C THR A 264 -5.90 -19.22 -13.21
N LEU A 265 -7.14 -18.88 -13.54
CA LEU A 265 -7.44 -17.64 -14.26
C LEU A 265 -7.05 -16.38 -13.47
N ARG A 266 -7.22 -16.40 -12.14
CA ARG A 266 -6.81 -15.30 -11.26
C ARG A 266 -5.28 -15.18 -11.20
N ASP A 267 -4.59 -16.31 -11.17
CA ASP A 267 -3.13 -16.35 -11.16
C ASP A 267 -2.54 -15.97 -12.52
N ASP A 268 -3.17 -16.38 -13.62
CA ASP A 268 -2.86 -15.96 -14.99
C ASP A 268 -3.06 -14.45 -15.14
N GLN A 269 -4.11 -13.89 -14.53
CA GLN A 269 -4.37 -12.45 -14.53
C GLN A 269 -3.31 -11.68 -13.74
N LYS A 270 -2.87 -12.21 -12.59
CA LYS A 270 -1.73 -11.67 -11.83
C LYS A 270 -0.42 -11.79 -12.61
N GLN A 271 -0.18 -12.92 -13.28
CA GLN A 271 1.01 -13.13 -14.09
C GLN A 271 1.04 -12.22 -15.31
N GLU A 272 -0.08 -12.00 -16.00
CA GLU A 272 -0.12 -11.07 -17.13
C GLU A 272 0.07 -9.63 -16.67
N LEU A 273 -0.44 -9.26 -15.48
CA LEU A 273 -0.13 -7.98 -14.83
C LEU A 273 1.39 -7.84 -14.58
N HIS A 274 2.01 -8.90 -14.07
CA HIS A 274 3.45 -8.96 -13.84
C HIS A 274 4.25 -8.91 -15.16
N ARG A 275 3.80 -9.61 -16.21
CA ARG A 275 4.41 -9.55 -17.55
C ARG A 275 4.24 -8.17 -18.19
N GLN A 276 3.15 -7.45 -17.91
CA GLN A 276 3.01 -6.06 -18.35
C GLN A 276 4.01 -5.16 -17.64
N GLN A 277 4.23 -5.36 -16.34
CA GLN A 277 5.29 -4.68 -15.59
C GLN A 277 6.68 -5.03 -16.15
N GLU A 278 6.96 -6.29 -16.50
CA GLU A 278 8.22 -6.71 -17.13
C GLU A 278 8.40 -6.15 -18.55
N ARG A 279 7.36 -6.14 -19.39
CA ARG A 279 7.43 -5.55 -20.74
C ARG A 279 7.60 -4.03 -20.71
N GLN A 280 7.14 -3.36 -19.66
CA GLN A 280 7.48 -1.96 -19.41
C GLN A 280 8.95 -1.82 -18.96
N SER A 281 9.46 -2.78 -18.20
CA SER A 281 10.87 -2.86 -17.76
C SER A 281 11.86 -3.07 -18.92
N ASP A 282 11.58 -3.99 -19.85
CA ASP A 282 12.48 -4.27 -21.00
C ASP A 282 12.53 -3.14 -22.02
N LYS A 283 11.41 -2.44 -22.25
CA LYS A 283 11.38 -1.26 -23.14
C LYS A 283 12.17 -0.07 -22.57
N SER A 284 12.31 0.00 -21.25
CA SER A 284 13.20 0.96 -20.56
C SER A 284 14.68 0.61 -20.77
N SER A 285 15.03 -0.67 -20.86
CA SER A 285 16.39 -1.14 -21.14
C SER A 285 16.82 -0.91 -22.59
N GLN A 286 15.91 -1.05 -23.56
CA GLN A 286 16.23 -0.90 -24.99
C GLN A 286 16.36 0.57 -25.46
N LYS A 287 15.75 1.53 -24.74
CA LYS A 287 15.93 2.97 -25.00
C LYS A 287 17.28 3.53 -24.50
N LYS A 288 18.12 2.70 -23.85
CA LYS A 288 19.41 3.09 -23.27
C LYS A 288 20.63 2.74 -24.13
N TRP A 289 20.44 2.12 -25.30
CA TRP A 289 21.51 1.84 -26.27
C TRP A 289 21.15 2.42 -27.65
N THR A 290 21.34 3.73 -27.80
CA THR A 290 21.68 4.34 -29.10
C THR A 290 22.99 5.09 -28.90
N PRO A 291 24.13 4.53 -29.33
CA PRO A 291 25.38 5.25 -29.38
C PRO A 291 25.39 6.10 -30.65
N LEU A 292 25.59 7.40 -30.52
CA LEU A 292 26.18 8.19 -31.59
C LEU A 292 27.15 9.16 -30.91
N GLU A 293 28.45 8.87 -31.00
CA GLU A 293 29.29 9.13 -32.18
C GLU A 293 29.35 10.63 -32.48
N GLU A 294 30.53 11.17 -32.17
CA GLU A 294 31.27 12.20 -32.87
C GLU A 294 30.51 13.04 -33.90
N LYS A 295 30.27 14.31 -33.58
CA LYS A 295 31.00 15.45 -34.15
C LYS A 295 30.58 16.78 -33.52
#